data_AF-A0AAV1GB20-F1
#
_entry.id   AF-A0AAV1GB20-F1
#
_cell.length_a   1.000
_cell.length_b   1.000
_cell.length_c   1.000
_cell.angle_alpha   90.00
_cell.angle_beta   90.00
_cell.angle_gamma   90.00
#
_symmetry.space_group_name_H-M   'P 1'
#
loop_
_entity.id
_entity.type
_entity.pdbx_description
1 polymer ?
#
loop_
_entity_poly.entity_id
_entity_poly.type
_entity_poly.pdbx_seq_one_letter_code
_entity_poly.pdbx_strand_id
1 'polypeptide(L)'
;MYMDAVRTKRLPNPGSSSFDTLEVAQKDPVIMAKLHFYMSIIRTFNPLLTTYQTDQPMMPLHMNDLAELIKLSRANATLSYGSSHGQATVERGFSINKEVETCNMHEETMVTQRLICDYVTVCGGVFKVPITKELLTSAASAMSRYRMYLDEEKQKKMNECATQNQRAAAELIEELKKKKKCLSEVAKVLLDDADQLTTQAEGKAGTLMAQLITKSNTLWK
;
A
#
# COMPACT_ATOMS: atom_id res chain seq x y z
N MET A 1 30.63 18.86 -27.79
CA MET A 1 29.52 19.42 -27.00
C MET A 1 30.07 20.29 -25.86
N TYR A 2 29.23 21.08 -25.19
CA TYR A 2 29.64 21.98 -24.08
C TYR A 2 30.51 21.28 -23.03
N MET A 3 30.17 20.03 -22.67
CA MET A 3 30.93 19.22 -21.70
C MET A 3 32.34 18.85 -22.19
N ASP A 4 32.54 18.61 -23.49
CA ASP A 4 33.87 18.35 -24.06
C ASP A 4 34.74 19.62 -24.03
N ALA A 5 34.13 20.79 -24.21
CA ALA A 5 34.82 22.08 -24.12
C ALA A 5 35.24 22.42 -22.68
N VAL A 6 34.43 22.05 -21.69
CA VAL A 6 34.78 22.13 -20.27
C VAL A 6 35.88 21.13 -19.92
N ARG A 7 35.81 19.88 -20.41
CA ARG A 7 36.85 18.85 -20.21
C ARG A 7 38.20 19.23 -20.82
N THR A 8 38.19 19.89 -21.98
CA THR A 8 39.39 20.41 -22.67
C THR A 8 39.86 21.76 -22.11
N LYS A 9 39.29 22.21 -20.97
CA LYS A 9 39.61 23.48 -20.27
C LYS A 9 39.44 24.74 -21.14
N ARG A 10 38.65 24.65 -22.22
CA ARG A 10 38.31 25.81 -23.06
C ARG A 10 37.20 26.66 -22.43
N LEU A 11 36.41 26.07 -21.52
CA LEU A 11 35.34 26.74 -20.77
C LEU A 11 35.43 26.40 -19.28
N PRO A 12 35.01 27.32 -18.39
CA PRO A 12 34.98 27.07 -16.94
C PRO A 12 33.93 26.02 -16.58
N ASN A 13 34.22 25.20 -15.56
CA ASN A 13 33.25 24.25 -15.02
C ASN A 13 32.17 25.01 -14.23
N PRO A 14 30.88 24.84 -14.55
CA PRO A 14 29.78 25.52 -13.87
C PRO A 14 29.55 25.08 -12.42
N GLY A 15 30.15 23.97 -11.96
CA GLY A 15 30.09 23.52 -10.56
C GLY A 15 28.68 23.20 -10.04
N SER A 16 27.75 22.90 -10.95
CA SER A 16 26.36 22.60 -10.61
C SER A 16 26.12 21.09 -10.55
N SER A 17 25.24 20.66 -9.63
CA SER A 17 24.86 19.25 -9.50
C SER A 17 24.30 18.65 -10.82
N SER A 18 23.64 19.48 -11.64
CA SER A 18 23.17 19.08 -12.97
C SER A 18 24.32 18.73 -13.91
N PHE A 19 25.45 19.45 -13.84
CA PHE A 19 26.63 19.17 -14.65
C PHE A 19 27.27 17.84 -14.26
N ASP A 20 27.41 17.60 -12.94
CA ASP A 20 27.97 16.34 -12.43
C ASP A 20 27.11 15.13 -12.83
N THR A 21 25.78 15.29 -12.78
CA THR A 21 24.84 14.24 -13.19
C THR A 21 24.98 13.89 -14.67
N LEU A 22 25.15 14.90 -15.53
CA LEU A 22 25.37 14.70 -16.97
C LEU A 22 26.74 14.05 -17.23
N GLU A 23 27.78 14.41 -16.48
CA GLU A 23 29.11 13.82 -16.62
C GLU A 23 29.10 12.33 -16.29
N VAL A 24 28.37 11.93 -15.25
CA VAL A 24 28.16 10.53 -14.89
C VAL A 24 27.33 9.80 -15.96
N ALA A 25 26.25 10.42 -16.44
CA ALA A 25 25.38 9.82 -17.46
C ALA A 25 26.09 9.62 -18.81
N GLN A 26 26.99 10.53 -19.20
CA GLN A 26 27.78 10.38 -20.44
C GLN A 26 28.77 9.21 -20.37
N LYS A 27 29.22 8.84 -19.18
CA LYS A 27 30.11 7.68 -18.95
C LYS A 27 29.36 6.34 -18.96
N ASP A 28 28.02 6.34 -18.94
CA ASP A 28 27.21 5.13 -18.98
C ASP A 28 27.09 4.60 -20.43
N PRO A 29 27.66 3.43 -20.76
CA PRO A 29 27.65 2.88 -22.12
C PRO A 29 26.24 2.56 -22.63
N VAL A 30 25.24 2.41 -21.76
CA VAL A 30 23.85 2.12 -22.13
C VAL A 30 22.92 3.31 -22.00
N ILE A 31 23.44 4.52 -21.78
CA ILE A 31 22.62 5.73 -21.60
C ILE A 31 21.71 6.00 -22.79
N MET A 32 22.19 5.77 -24.02
CA MET A 32 21.39 5.94 -25.22
C MET A 32 20.22 4.95 -25.26
N ALA A 33 20.44 3.69 -24.88
CA ALA A 33 19.37 2.71 -24.81
C ALA A 33 18.31 3.08 -23.75
N LYS A 34 18.76 3.56 -22.57
CA LYS A 34 17.87 4.06 -21.52
C LYS A 34 17.06 5.27 -22.00
N LEU A 35 17.69 6.24 -22.64
CA LEU A 35 17.02 7.41 -23.21
C LEU A 35 16.03 7.03 -24.31
N HIS A 36 16.37 6.09 -25.18
CA HIS A 36 15.45 5.58 -26.20
C HIS A 36 14.25 4.84 -25.59
N PHE A 37 14.46 4.05 -24.55
CA PHE A 37 13.37 3.41 -23.80
C PHE A 37 12.44 4.45 -23.17
N TYR A 38 12.99 5.45 -22.47
CA TYR A 38 12.19 6.53 -21.91
C TYR A 38 11.48 7.34 -22.99
N MET A 39 12.13 7.62 -24.12
CA MET A 39 11.51 8.32 -25.24
C MET A 39 10.37 7.49 -25.86
N SER A 40 10.49 6.16 -25.89
CA SER A 40 9.41 5.25 -26.33
C SER A 40 8.23 5.29 -25.38
N ILE A 41 8.47 5.29 -24.07
CA ILE A 41 7.44 5.46 -23.05
C ILE A 41 6.78 6.83 -23.25
N ILE A 42 7.55 7.92 -23.24
CA ILE A 42 7.03 9.29 -23.38
C ILE A 42 6.19 9.43 -24.64
N ARG A 43 6.62 8.90 -25.79
CA ARG A 43 5.84 8.92 -27.04
C ARG A 43 4.50 8.19 -26.94
N THR A 44 4.43 7.14 -26.11
CA THR A 44 3.19 6.41 -25.84
C THR A 44 2.23 7.24 -25.00
N PHE A 45 2.74 8.00 -24.03
CA PHE A 45 1.95 8.87 -23.16
C PHE A 45 1.66 10.26 -23.77
N ASN A 46 2.43 10.69 -24.78
CA ASN A 46 2.35 12.03 -25.36
C ASN A 46 0.95 12.40 -25.86
N PRO A 47 0.19 11.52 -26.56
CA PRO A 47 -1.17 11.84 -27.00
C PRO A 47 -2.11 12.12 -25.83
N LEU A 48 -1.98 11.37 -24.72
CA LEU A 48 -2.74 11.63 -23.51
C LEU A 48 -2.33 12.98 -22.92
N LEU A 49 -1.04 13.18 -22.68
CA LEU A 49 -0.54 14.42 -22.06
C LEU A 49 -0.94 15.66 -22.87
N THR A 50 -0.94 15.60 -24.21
CA THR A 50 -1.39 16.71 -25.05
C THR A 50 -2.91 16.96 -24.98
N THR A 51 -3.73 15.92 -24.78
CA THR A 51 -5.18 16.08 -24.58
C THR A 51 -5.51 16.61 -23.18
N TYR A 52 -4.66 16.34 -22.18
CA TYR A 52 -4.84 16.80 -20.79
C TYR A 52 -4.08 18.10 -20.44
N GLN A 53 -3.22 18.65 -21.31
CA GLN A 53 -2.48 19.90 -21.12
C GLN A 53 -3.07 21.10 -21.87
N THR A 54 -4.24 20.98 -22.51
CA THR A 54 -4.95 22.12 -23.12
C THR A 54 -5.82 22.86 -22.11
N ASP A 55 -5.94 24.19 -22.22
CA ASP A 55 -6.80 25.09 -21.42
C ASP A 55 -8.33 24.82 -21.54
N GLN A 56 -8.71 23.67 -22.10
CA GLN A 56 -10.10 23.23 -22.19
C GLN A 56 -10.49 22.50 -20.90
N PRO A 57 -11.73 22.67 -20.40
CA PRO A 57 -12.17 22.06 -19.14
C PRO A 57 -12.01 20.54 -19.21
N MET A 58 -11.15 19.99 -18.35
CA MET A 58 -10.86 18.56 -18.30
C MET A 58 -12.16 17.78 -18.09
N MET A 59 -12.54 16.97 -19.08
CA MET A 59 -13.56 15.95 -18.90
C MET A 59 -12.93 14.77 -18.15
N PRO A 60 -13.61 14.15 -17.16
CA PRO A 60 -13.00 13.12 -16.35
C PRO A 60 -12.66 11.91 -17.22
N LEU A 61 -11.38 11.53 -17.19
CA LEU A 61 -10.78 10.26 -17.62
C LEU A 61 -11.80 9.26 -18.17
N HIS A 62 -11.94 9.20 -19.48
CA HIS A 62 -12.69 8.11 -20.11
C HIS A 62 -11.88 6.83 -19.87
N MET A 63 -12.38 5.89 -19.05
CA MET A 63 -11.74 4.60 -18.76
C MET A 63 -11.29 3.84 -20.02
N ASN A 64 -11.95 4.12 -21.15
CA ASN A 64 -11.61 3.58 -22.45
C ASN A 64 -10.24 4.05 -22.95
N ASP A 65 -9.87 5.31 -22.73
CA ASP A 65 -8.60 5.88 -23.20
C ASP A 65 -7.42 5.31 -22.40
N LEU A 66 -7.62 5.11 -21.09
CA LEU A 66 -6.65 4.44 -20.23
C LEU A 66 -6.51 2.95 -20.57
N ALA A 67 -7.63 2.27 -20.86
CA ALA A 67 -7.62 0.87 -21.28
C ALA A 67 -6.94 0.69 -22.65
N GLU A 68 -7.12 1.62 -23.58
CA GLU A 68 -6.44 1.63 -24.88
C GLU A 68 -4.93 1.86 -24.72
N LEU A 69 -4.51 2.80 -23.86
CA LEU A 69 -3.11 3.02 -23.53
C LEU A 69 -2.43 1.78 -22.92
N ILE A 70 -3.11 1.11 -21.98
CA ILE A 70 -2.59 -0.10 -21.33
C ILE A 70 -2.47 -1.25 -22.36
N LYS A 71 -3.41 -1.35 -23.30
CA LYS A 71 -3.33 -2.33 -24.39
C LYS A 71 -2.16 -2.03 -25.35
N LEU A 72 -1.99 -0.78 -25.76
CA LEU A 72 -0.91 -0.36 -26.66
C LEU A 72 0.48 -0.52 -26.03
N SER A 73 0.62 -0.20 -24.75
CA SER A 73 1.88 -0.40 -24.01
C SER A 73 2.23 -1.89 -23.84
N ARG A 74 1.24 -2.76 -23.62
CA ARG A 74 1.42 -4.22 -23.62
C ARG A 74 1.85 -4.76 -24.99
N ALA A 75 1.24 -4.30 -26.07
CA ALA A 75 1.58 -4.74 -27.43
C ALA A 75 3.04 -4.38 -27.82
N ASN A 76 3.50 -3.19 -27.44
CA ASN A 76 4.89 -2.77 -27.67
C ASN A 76 5.90 -3.56 -26.82
N ALA A 77 5.52 -3.97 -25.60
CA ALA A 77 6.34 -4.85 -24.78
C ALA A 77 6.46 -6.26 -25.39
N THR A 78 5.41 -6.78 -26.03
CA THR A 78 5.44 -8.11 -26.69
C THR A 78 6.28 -8.11 -27.97
N LEU A 79 6.28 -7.03 -28.75
CA LEU A 79 7.11 -6.91 -29.96
C LEU A 79 8.62 -6.77 -29.66
N SER A 80 8.99 -6.33 -28.46
CA SER A 80 10.40 -6.28 -28.03
C SER A 80 10.89 -7.56 -27.34
N TYR A 81 10.00 -8.49 -26.98
CA TYR A 81 10.31 -9.69 -26.19
C TYR A 81 10.18 -11.02 -26.96
N GLY A 82 10.31 -10.98 -28.28
CA GLY A 82 10.31 -12.19 -29.11
C GLY A 82 11.56 -13.08 -29.02
N SER A 83 12.58 -12.74 -28.21
CA SER A 83 13.81 -13.53 -28.16
C SER A 83 14.62 -13.37 -26.87
N SER A 84 14.03 -13.72 -25.73
CA SER A 84 14.83 -14.24 -24.61
C SER A 84 13.96 -15.09 -23.69
N HIS A 85 14.23 -16.39 -23.75
CA HIS A 85 13.76 -17.35 -22.76
C HIS A 85 14.42 -16.98 -21.42
N GLY A 86 13.71 -16.20 -20.61
CA GLY A 86 14.14 -15.78 -19.29
C GLY A 86 12.94 -15.81 -18.37
N GLN A 87 12.86 -16.88 -17.58
CA GLN A 87 12.00 -17.02 -16.41
C GLN A 87 12.21 -15.81 -15.48
N ALA A 88 11.46 -14.74 -15.69
CA ALA A 88 11.27 -13.69 -14.72
C ALA A 88 10.08 -14.10 -13.85
N THR A 89 10.38 -14.69 -12.70
CA THR A 89 9.43 -14.85 -11.59
C THR A 89 8.98 -13.46 -11.13
N VAL A 90 7.92 -12.92 -11.75
CA VAL A 90 7.31 -11.63 -11.39
C VAL A 90 6.28 -11.82 -10.27
N GLU A 91 6.69 -12.46 -9.16
CA GLU A 91 5.78 -12.73 -8.02
C GLU A 91 6.17 -11.95 -6.74
N ARG A 92 7.19 -11.08 -6.76
CA ARG A 92 7.64 -10.43 -5.52
C ARG A 92 8.30 -9.08 -5.75
N GLY A 93 7.54 -8.11 -6.23
CA GLY A 93 8.09 -6.76 -6.42
C GLY A 93 7.13 -5.66 -6.84
N PHE A 94 5.93 -5.98 -7.31
CA PHE A 94 4.87 -4.98 -7.33
C PHE A 94 4.38 -4.84 -5.89
N SER A 95 4.95 -3.88 -5.17
CA SER A 95 4.15 -3.17 -4.18
C SER A 95 2.95 -2.66 -4.96
N ILE A 96 1.83 -3.34 -4.84
CA ILE A 96 0.54 -2.79 -5.20
C ILE A 96 0.42 -1.57 -4.30
N ASN A 97 0.80 -0.42 -4.84
CA ASN A 97 0.51 0.84 -4.20
C ASN A 97 -1.01 0.85 -4.09
N LYS A 98 -1.54 0.66 -2.88
CA LYS A 98 -2.98 0.56 -2.61
C LYS A 98 -3.73 1.86 -2.98
N GLU A 99 -2.99 2.89 -3.39
CA GLU A 99 -3.49 4.15 -3.94
C GLU A 99 -3.87 4.06 -5.43
N VAL A 100 -3.51 2.97 -6.13
CA VAL A 100 -3.84 2.75 -7.55
C VAL A 100 -5.06 1.82 -7.72
N GLU A 101 -5.62 1.31 -6.62
CA GLU A 101 -6.99 0.80 -6.64
C GLU A 101 -7.96 1.99 -6.67
N THR A 102 -8.25 2.41 -7.90
CA THR A 102 -9.41 3.20 -8.33
C THR A 102 -9.38 4.70 -8.02
N CYS A 103 -10.05 5.46 -8.87
CA CYS A 103 -10.54 6.80 -8.56
C CYS A 103 -11.10 6.80 -7.13
N ASN A 104 -10.44 7.49 -6.19
CA ASN A 104 -10.83 7.61 -4.77
C ASN A 104 -12.11 8.45 -4.59
N MET A 105 -13.12 8.22 -5.43
CA MET A 105 -14.44 8.80 -5.37
C MET A 105 -15.39 7.69 -4.92
N HIS A 106 -16.12 7.96 -3.83
CA HIS A 106 -17.16 7.06 -3.37
C HIS A 106 -18.25 6.91 -4.43
N GLU A 107 -18.96 5.78 -4.41
CA GLU A 107 -20.08 5.51 -5.33
C GLU A 107 -21.09 6.66 -5.32
N GLU A 108 -21.40 7.18 -4.13
CA GLU A 108 -22.28 8.34 -3.95
C GLU A 108 -21.76 9.59 -4.66
N THR A 109 -20.45 9.83 -4.64
CA THR A 109 -19.81 10.95 -5.35
C THR A 109 -20.00 10.80 -6.86
N MET A 110 -19.83 9.58 -7.39
CA MET A 110 -20.00 9.29 -8.81
C MET A 110 -21.46 9.46 -9.26
N VAL A 111 -22.42 8.96 -8.48
CA VAL A 111 -23.85 9.13 -8.74
C VAL A 111 -24.24 10.61 -8.69
N THR A 112 -23.76 11.34 -7.68
CA THR A 112 -24.04 12.78 -7.55
C THR A 112 -23.47 13.58 -8.73
N GLN A 113 -22.24 13.29 -9.15
CA GLN A 113 -21.64 13.93 -10.31
C GLN A 113 -22.45 13.65 -11.59
N ARG A 114 -22.91 12.40 -11.77
CA ARG A 114 -23.75 12.05 -12.91
C ARG A 114 -25.06 12.82 -12.94
N LEU A 115 -25.75 12.91 -11.79
CA LEU A 115 -26.99 13.68 -11.65
C LEU A 115 -26.80 15.17 -11.99
N ILE A 116 -25.68 15.76 -11.56
CA ILE A 116 -25.35 17.15 -11.88
C ILE A 116 -25.15 17.31 -13.40
N CYS A 117 -24.38 16.42 -14.03
CA CYS A 117 -24.17 16.45 -15.48
C CYS A 117 -25.49 16.30 -16.25
N ASP A 118 -26.32 15.33 -15.90
CA ASP A 118 -27.62 15.09 -16.53
C ASP A 118 -28.52 16.33 -16.40
N TYR A 119 -28.55 16.96 -15.22
CA TYR A 119 -29.31 18.19 -15.00
C TYR A 119 -28.82 19.36 -15.86
N VAL A 120 -27.50 19.57 -15.95
CA VAL A 120 -26.89 20.61 -16.80
C VAL A 120 -27.22 20.36 -18.28
N THR A 121 -27.19 19.11 -18.72
CA THR A 121 -27.57 18.72 -20.09
C THR A 121 -29.03 19.04 -20.38
N VAL A 122 -29.95 18.73 -19.46
CA VAL A 122 -31.38 19.06 -19.59
C VAL A 122 -31.61 20.57 -19.67
N CYS A 123 -30.85 21.37 -18.92
CA CYS A 123 -30.93 22.83 -19.01
C CYS A 123 -30.33 23.39 -20.32
N GLY A 124 -29.65 22.58 -21.14
CA GLY A 124 -29.03 23.01 -22.39
C GLY A 124 -27.72 23.77 -22.20
N GLY A 125 -26.99 23.46 -21.11
CA GLY A 125 -25.67 24.00 -20.78
C GLY A 125 -25.61 24.75 -19.45
N VAL A 126 -24.39 24.96 -18.94
CA VAL A 126 -24.12 25.51 -17.61
C VAL A 126 -24.73 26.92 -17.41
N PHE A 127 -24.72 27.76 -18.45
CA PHE A 127 -25.24 29.13 -18.39
C PHE A 127 -26.78 29.22 -18.35
N LYS A 128 -27.47 28.13 -18.64
CA LYS A 128 -28.94 28.08 -18.68
C LYS A 128 -29.55 27.45 -17.43
N VAL A 129 -28.71 27.01 -16.49
CA VAL A 129 -29.17 26.45 -15.22
C VAL A 129 -29.79 27.57 -14.37
N PRO A 130 -31.05 27.43 -13.93
CA PRO A 130 -31.72 28.46 -13.14
C PRO A 130 -31.10 28.58 -11.75
N ILE A 131 -30.72 29.80 -11.36
CA ILE A 131 -30.21 30.09 -10.01
C ILE A 131 -31.42 30.25 -9.08
N THR A 132 -31.83 29.15 -8.45
CA THR A 132 -32.94 29.15 -7.48
C THR A 132 -32.46 29.57 -6.08
N LYS A 133 -33.38 30.08 -5.26
CA LYS A 133 -33.07 30.44 -3.85
C LYS A 133 -32.60 29.22 -3.05
N GLU A 134 -33.17 28.04 -3.32
CA GLU A 134 -32.79 26.79 -2.68
C GLU A 134 -31.35 26.38 -3.00
N LEU A 135 -30.93 26.55 -4.27
CA LEU A 135 -29.55 26.29 -4.69
C LEU A 135 -28.57 27.20 -3.94
N LEU A 136 -28.91 28.49 -3.79
CA LEU A 136 -28.12 29.45 -3.04
C LEU A 136 -28.02 29.08 -1.55
N THR A 137 -29.14 28.73 -0.92
CA THR A 137 -29.15 28.27 0.49
C THR A 137 -28.36 26.99 0.68
N SER A 138 -28.49 26.03 -0.24
CA SER A 138 -27.71 24.79 -0.21
C SER A 138 -26.22 25.05 -0.36
N ALA A 139 -25.82 25.91 -1.31
CA ALA A 139 -24.42 26.31 -1.49
C ALA A 139 -23.85 27.00 -0.24
N ALA A 140 -24.61 27.92 0.36
CA ALA A 140 -24.21 28.62 1.58
C ALA A 140 -23.98 27.66 2.77
N SER A 141 -24.79 26.61 2.90
CA SER A 141 -24.67 25.60 3.96
C SER A 141 -23.65 24.49 3.66
N ALA A 142 -23.17 24.37 2.42
CA ALA A 142 -22.31 23.27 1.98
C ALA A 142 -21.02 23.16 2.79
N MET A 143 -20.37 24.29 3.09
CA MET A 143 -19.15 24.30 3.90
C MET A 143 -19.39 23.81 5.32
N SER A 144 -20.54 24.16 5.93
CA SER A 144 -20.90 23.70 7.27
C SER A 144 -21.15 22.18 7.27
N ARG A 145 -21.89 21.68 6.27
CA ARG A 145 -22.13 20.24 6.11
C ARG A 145 -20.83 19.46 5.93
N TYR A 146 -19.89 19.99 5.15
CA TYR A 146 -18.58 19.37 4.95
C TYR A 146 -17.76 19.31 6.25
N ARG A 147 -17.78 20.37 7.07
CA ARG A 147 -17.12 20.36 8.38
C ARG A 147 -17.70 19.30 9.31
N MET A 148 -19.03 19.20 9.39
CA MET A 148 -19.70 18.17 10.19
C MET A 148 -19.30 16.77 9.73
N TYR A 149 -19.32 16.51 8.41
CA TYR A 149 -18.88 15.25 7.84
C TYR A 149 -17.43 14.90 8.22
N LEU A 150 -16.51 15.86 8.15
CA LEU A 150 -15.11 15.63 8.53
C LEU A 150 -14.95 15.32 10.02
N ASP A 151 -15.75 15.94 10.88
CA ASP A 151 -15.71 15.67 12.32
C ASP A 151 -16.32 14.30 12.66
N GLU A 152 -17.40 13.91 11.97
CA GLU A 152 -17.98 12.56 12.05
C GLU A 152 -16.99 11.48 11.58
N GLU A 153 -16.30 11.70 10.45
CA GLU A 153 -15.27 10.78 9.93
C GLU A 153 -14.12 10.60 10.93
N LYS A 154 -13.68 11.66 11.59
CA LYS A 154 -12.65 11.57 12.65
C LYS A 154 -13.16 10.77 13.84
N GLN A 155 -14.38 11.04 14.31
CA GLN A 155 -14.97 10.34 15.44
C GLN A 155 -15.16 8.86 15.15
N LYS A 156 -15.61 8.52 13.93
CA LYS A 156 -15.79 7.14 13.46
C LYS A 156 -14.46 6.38 13.47
N LYS A 157 -13.40 6.96 12.92
CA LYS A 157 -12.05 6.36 12.94
C LYS A 157 -11.51 6.16 14.35
N MET A 158 -11.74 7.12 15.24
CA MET A 158 -11.34 6.99 16.65
C MET A 158 -12.09 5.85 17.35
N ASN A 159 -13.40 5.73 17.12
CA ASN A 159 -14.23 4.65 17.68
C ASN A 159 -13.84 3.29 17.10
N GLU A 160 -13.60 3.20 15.79
CA GLU A 160 -13.12 1.98 15.12
C GLU A 160 -11.76 1.54 15.68
N CYS A 161 -10.81 2.46 15.83
CA CYS A 161 -9.51 2.17 16.46
C CYS A 161 -9.67 1.70 17.91
N ALA A 162 -10.52 2.37 18.70
CA ALA A 162 -10.78 1.97 20.09
C ALA A 162 -11.40 0.57 20.19
N THR A 163 -12.39 0.26 19.35
CA THR A 163 -13.02 -1.07 19.31
C THR A 163 -12.06 -2.15 18.82
N GLN A 164 -11.21 -1.84 17.83
CA GLN A 164 -10.16 -2.74 17.35
C GLN A 164 -9.17 -3.06 18.49
N ASN A 165 -8.71 -2.04 19.21
CA ASN A 165 -7.79 -2.21 20.35
C ASN A 165 -8.42 -3.01 21.48
N GLN A 166 -9.70 -2.80 21.78
CA GLN A 166 -10.44 -3.59 22.78
C GLN A 166 -10.55 -5.06 22.37
N ARG A 167 -10.83 -5.35 21.09
CA ARG A 167 -10.86 -6.73 20.56
C ARG A 167 -9.50 -7.39 20.65
N ALA A 168 -8.44 -6.72 20.22
CA ALA A 168 -7.07 -7.23 20.30
C ALA A 168 -6.66 -7.52 21.75
N ALA A 169 -7.00 -6.64 22.70
CA ALA A 169 -6.74 -6.86 24.11
C ALA A 169 -7.53 -8.07 24.67
N ALA A 170 -8.79 -8.25 24.25
CA ALA A 170 -9.61 -9.39 24.67
C ALA A 170 -9.03 -10.73 24.18
N GLU A 171 -8.57 -10.78 22.92
CA GLU A 171 -7.91 -11.96 22.35
C GLU A 171 -6.63 -12.34 23.10
N LEU A 172 -5.78 -11.36 23.40
CA LEU A 172 -4.56 -11.57 24.19
C LEU A 172 -4.88 -12.09 25.61
N ILE A 173 -5.92 -11.55 26.26
CA ILE A 173 -6.36 -12.03 27.57
C ILE A 173 -6.83 -13.48 27.49
N GLU A 174 -7.59 -13.84 26.45
CA GLU A 174 -8.05 -15.21 26.26
C GLU A 174 -6.89 -16.18 26.00
N GLU A 175 -5.91 -15.78 25.21
CA GLU A 175 -4.71 -16.55 24.94
C GLU A 175 -3.89 -16.79 26.22
N LEU A 176 -3.70 -15.74 27.03
CA LEU A 176 -3.01 -15.84 28.32
C LEU A 176 -3.77 -16.76 29.30
N LYS A 177 -5.10 -16.73 29.31
CA LYS A 177 -5.91 -17.67 30.10
C LYS A 177 -5.70 -19.12 29.66
N LYS A 178 -5.65 -19.39 28.35
CA LYS A 178 -5.36 -20.73 27.80
C LYS A 178 -3.96 -21.21 28.18
N LYS A 179 -2.94 -20.35 28.02
CA LYS A 179 -1.55 -20.65 28.42
C LYS A 179 -1.43 -20.93 29.91
N LYS A 180 -2.07 -20.13 30.76
CA LYS A 180 -2.11 -20.36 32.22
C LYS A 180 -2.75 -21.70 32.57
N LYS A 181 -3.87 -22.04 31.93
CA LYS A 181 -4.53 -23.34 32.15
C LYS A 181 -3.61 -24.51 31.77
N CYS A 182 -2.99 -24.45 30.59
CA CYS A 182 -2.05 -25.46 30.12
C CYS A 182 -0.87 -25.64 31.09
N LEU A 183 -0.22 -24.54 31.48
CA LEU A 183 0.88 -24.57 32.47
C LEU A 183 0.43 -25.13 33.82
N SER A 184 -0.77 -24.76 34.28
CA SER A 184 -1.33 -25.29 35.52
C SER A 184 -1.59 -26.80 35.46
N GLU A 185 -1.93 -27.33 34.29
CA GLU A 185 -2.19 -28.76 34.10
C GLU A 185 -0.88 -29.53 34.01
N VAL A 186 0.11 -29.01 33.28
CA VAL A 186 1.48 -29.56 33.24
C VAL A 186 2.11 -29.58 34.63
N ALA A 187 1.94 -28.50 35.41
CA ALA A 187 2.47 -28.45 36.78
C ALA A 187 1.84 -29.52 37.69
N LYS A 188 0.55 -29.83 37.52
CA LYS A 188 -0.10 -30.92 38.28
C LYS A 188 0.45 -32.29 37.89
N VAL A 189 0.58 -32.56 36.59
CA VAL A 189 1.13 -33.84 36.13
C VAL A 189 2.56 -34.04 36.62
N LEU A 190 3.40 -33.00 36.55
CA LEU A 190 4.77 -33.08 37.06
C LEU A 190 4.83 -33.33 38.57
N LEU A 191 3.89 -32.76 39.34
CA LEU A 191 3.76 -33.02 40.76
C LEU A 191 3.33 -34.47 41.02
N ASP A 192 2.32 -34.96 40.31
CA ASP A 192 1.85 -36.34 40.42
C ASP A 192 2.96 -37.36 40.05
N ASP A 193 3.75 -37.07 39.02
CA ASP A 193 4.89 -37.90 38.60
C ASP A 193 6.00 -37.90 39.67
N ALA A 194 6.27 -36.75 40.29
CA ALA A 194 7.25 -36.63 41.36
C ALA A 194 6.80 -37.37 42.64
N ASP A 195 5.51 -37.28 42.98
CA ASP A 195 4.90 -38.02 44.09
C ASP A 195 4.97 -39.53 43.82
N GLN A 196 4.65 -39.98 42.61
CA GLN A 196 4.78 -41.39 42.21
C GLN A 196 6.22 -41.91 42.32
N LEU A 197 7.21 -41.13 41.87
CA LEU A 197 8.62 -41.50 42.00
C LEU A 197 9.05 -41.59 43.47
N THR A 198 8.48 -40.75 44.33
CA THR A 198 8.74 -40.75 45.78
C THR A 198 8.12 -41.99 46.43
N THR A 199 6.86 -42.32 46.13
CA THR A 199 6.20 -43.56 46.60
C THR A 199 6.91 -44.83 46.11
N GLN A 200 7.38 -44.84 44.86
CA GLN A 200 8.16 -45.97 44.31
C GLN A 200 9.50 -46.15 45.03
N ALA A 201 10.12 -45.06 45.50
CA ALA A 201 11.36 -45.09 46.23
C ALA A 201 11.19 -45.77 47.60
N GLU A 202 10.07 -45.54 48.31
CA GLU A 202 9.76 -46.15 49.61
C GLU A 202 9.75 -47.69 49.58
N GLY A 203 9.43 -48.29 48.42
CA GLY A 203 9.42 -49.75 48.22
C GLY A 203 10.75 -50.34 47.72
N LYS A 204 11.83 -49.55 47.60
CA LYS A 204 13.14 -49.96 47.07
C LYS A 204 14.24 -49.64 48.08
N ALA A 205 15.39 -50.29 47.98
CA ALA A 205 16.53 -50.07 48.89
C ALA A 205 17.85 -49.86 48.12
N GLY A 206 18.81 -49.19 48.75
CA GLY A 206 20.16 -48.98 48.21
C GLY A 206 20.19 -48.02 47.01
N THR A 207 20.99 -48.34 46.00
CA THR A 207 21.28 -47.46 44.85
C THR A 207 20.03 -47.09 44.04
N LEU A 208 19.05 -48.01 43.93
CA LEU A 208 17.82 -47.77 43.17
C LEU A 208 16.93 -46.72 43.83
N MET A 209 16.87 -46.70 45.17
CA MET A 209 16.13 -45.68 45.92
C MET A 209 16.77 -44.30 45.77
N ALA A 210 18.10 -44.22 45.88
CA ALA A 210 18.81 -42.95 45.69
C ALA A 210 18.60 -42.37 44.28
N GLN A 211 18.53 -43.22 43.25
CA GLN A 211 18.24 -42.80 41.88
C GLN A 211 16.82 -42.25 41.70
N LEU A 212 15.81 -42.91 42.30
CA LEU A 212 14.42 -42.46 42.23
C LEU A 212 14.20 -41.14 42.99
N ILE A 213 14.80 -40.98 44.17
CA ILE A 213 14.78 -39.72 44.93
C ILE A 213 15.46 -38.59 44.14
N THR A 214 16.60 -38.87 43.51
CA THR A 214 17.29 -37.86 42.69
C THR A 214 16.45 -37.43 41.50
N LYS A 215 15.78 -38.38 40.81
CA LYS A 215 14.87 -38.08 39.70
C LYS A 215 13.62 -37.33 40.15
N SER A 216 13.02 -37.69 41.28
CA SER A 216 11.93 -36.93 41.87
C SER A 216 12.36 -35.48 42.11
N ASN A 217 13.46 -35.26 42.84
CA ASN A 217 13.99 -33.92 43.14
C ASN A 217 14.29 -33.05 41.91
N THR A 218 14.58 -33.65 40.75
CA THR A 218 14.73 -32.89 39.49
C THR A 218 13.42 -32.34 38.93
N LEU A 219 12.27 -32.91 39.29
CA LEU A 219 10.94 -32.44 38.90
C LEU A 219 10.39 -31.37 39.85
N TRP A 220 10.89 -31.31 41.09
CA TRP A 220 10.53 -30.29 42.10
C TRP A 220 11.27 -28.95 41.93
N LYS A 221 12.31 -28.89 41.10
CA LYS A 221 13.17 -27.71 40.86
C LYS A 221 12.69 -26.86 39.70
#